data_AF-A0A519FW95-F1
#
_entry.id   AF-A0A519FW95-F1
#
_cell.length_a   1.000
_cell.length_b   1.000
_cell.length_c   1.000
_cell.angle_alpha   90.00
_cell.angle_beta   90.00
_cell.angle_gamma   90.00
#
_symmetry.space_group_name_H-M   'P 1'
#
loop_
_entity.id
_entity.type
_entity.pdbx_description
1 polymer ?
#
loop_
_entity_poly.entity_id
_entity_poly.type
_entity_poly.pdbx_seq_one_letter_code
_entity_poly.pdbx_strand_id
1 'polypeptide(L)'
;MTTIQKKADNPIAHLSAADVEDIGRQLDAIRQEVLDSRGEADAAYIRKVIKAQRGLEAGSRALLLFSIFPPAWIAGTTGLSIAKILENMEIGHNIMHGQWDWMRDPKIHSTTWEWDNASPSDQWKHGHNELHHTYT
;
A
#
# COMPACT_ATOMS: atom_id res chain seq x y z
N MET A 1 14.68 -20.66 5.55
CA MET A 1 15.10 -21.91 4.89
C MET A 1 14.63 -21.83 3.44
N THR A 2 15.34 -21.08 2.60
CA THR A 2 15.07 -21.11 1.16
C THR A 2 15.53 -22.46 0.67
N THR A 3 14.58 -23.30 0.25
CA THR A 3 14.91 -24.42 -0.60
C THR A 3 15.49 -23.81 -1.87
N ILE A 4 16.83 -23.74 -1.93
CA ILE A 4 17.53 -23.77 -3.20
C ILE A 4 17.06 -25.08 -3.82
N GLN A 5 15.97 -25.02 -4.58
CA GLN A 5 15.57 -26.11 -5.44
C GLN A 5 16.76 -26.28 -6.37
N LYS A 6 17.57 -27.30 -6.10
CA LYS A 6 18.63 -27.78 -6.97
C LYS A 6 17.92 -28.34 -8.21
N LYS A 7 17.41 -27.44 -9.06
CA LYS A 7 16.79 -27.79 -10.34
C LYS A 7 17.89 -28.33 -11.24
N ALA A 8 17.61 -29.40 -11.96
CA ALA A 8 18.55 -30.01 -12.90
C ALA A 8 19.02 -29.00 -13.96
N ASP A 9 18.09 -28.12 -14.38
CA ASP A 9 18.38 -26.95 -15.20
C ASP A 9 18.36 -25.69 -14.34
N ASN A 10 19.52 -25.05 -14.23
CA ASN A 10 19.63 -23.72 -13.65
C ASN A 10 19.27 -22.68 -14.73
N PRO A 11 18.13 -21.96 -14.62
CA PRO A 11 17.67 -21.05 -15.66
C PRO A 11 18.62 -19.87 -15.90
N ILE A 12 19.51 -19.57 -14.94
CA ILE A 12 20.50 -18.49 -15.05
C ILE A 12 21.91 -19.01 -15.35
N ALA A 13 22.09 -20.30 -15.66
CA ALA A 13 23.41 -20.88 -15.95
C ALA A 13 24.12 -20.27 -17.18
N HIS A 14 23.37 -19.60 -18.05
CA HIS A 14 23.90 -18.90 -19.21
C HIS A 14 24.47 -17.51 -18.88
N LEU A 15 24.24 -16.98 -17.67
CA LEU A 15 24.75 -15.68 -17.25
C LEU A 15 26.17 -15.83 -16.69
N SER A 16 27.08 -14.99 -17.17
CA SER A 16 28.39 -14.80 -16.56
C SER A 16 28.31 -13.93 -15.30
N ALA A 17 29.39 -13.89 -14.52
CA ALA A 17 29.47 -12.98 -13.37
C ALA A 17 29.31 -11.51 -13.80
N ALA A 18 29.86 -11.14 -14.96
CA ALA A 18 29.73 -9.79 -15.51
C ALA A 18 28.27 -9.47 -15.89
N ASP A 19 27.52 -10.43 -16.45
CA ASP A 19 26.10 -10.23 -16.78
C ASP A 19 25.26 -10.02 -15.50
N VAL A 20 25.56 -10.76 -14.43
CA VAL A 20 24.89 -10.60 -13.13
C VAL A 20 25.17 -9.22 -12.53
N GLU A 21 26.43 -8.77 -12.57
CA GLU A 21 26.81 -7.43 -12.11
C GLU A 21 26.13 -6.34 -12.94
N ASP A 22 26.07 -6.51 -14.26
CA ASP A 22 25.42 -5.56 -15.16
C ASP A 22 23.92 -5.43 -14.87
N ILE A 23 23.22 -6.56 -14.70
CA ILE A 23 21.82 -6.57 -14.26
C ILE A 23 21.66 -5.84 -12.93
N GLY A 24 22.55 -6.07 -11.96
CA GLY A 24 22.55 -5.36 -10.68
C GLY A 24 22.63 -3.85 -10.86
N ARG A 25 23.60 -3.36 -11.68
CA ARG A 25 23.73 -1.92 -11.97
C ARG A 25 22.50 -1.34 -12.65
N GLN A 26 21.86 -2.08 -13.57
CA GLN A 26 20.64 -1.64 -14.24
C GLN A 26 19.47 -1.53 -13.25
N LEU A 27 19.29 -2.52 -12.37
CA LEU A 27 18.26 -2.50 -11.33
C LEU A 27 18.46 -1.35 -10.34
N ASP A 28 19.71 -1.09 -9.95
CA ASP A 28 20.06 0.04 -9.08
C ASP A 28 19.79 1.38 -9.78
N ALA A 29 20.05 1.49 -11.08
CA ALA A 29 19.73 2.68 -11.86
C ALA A 29 18.21 2.95 -11.90
N ILE A 30 17.39 1.90 -12.15
CA ILE A 30 15.92 2.01 -12.12
C ILE A 30 15.44 2.41 -10.72
N ARG A 31 15.98 1.80 -9.67
CA ARG A 31 15.67 2.16 -8.29
C ARG A 31 15.98 3.64 -8.04
N GLN A 32 17.14 4.11 -8.48
CA GLN A 32 17.55 5.49 -8.26
C GLN A 32 16.63 6.47 -9.01
N GLU A 33 16.24 6.17 -10.25
CA GLU A 33 15.28 6.96 -11.02
C GLU A 33 13.92 7.09 -10.29
N VAL A 34 13.43 6.00 -9.71
CA VAL A 34 12.19 6.02 -8.91
C VAL A 34 12.37 6.82 -7.61
N LEU A 35 13.53 6.73 -6.95
CA LEU A 35 13.81 7.52 -5.75
C LEU A 35 13.94 9.01 -6.05
N ASP A 36 14.56 9.37 -7.18
CA ASP A 36 14.78 10.74 -7.61
C ASP A 36 13.47 11.41 -8.09
N SER A 37 12.57 10.64 -8.69
CA SER A 37 11.25 11.14 -9.12
C SER A 37 10.28 11.36 -7.96
N ARG A 38 10.48 10.67 -6.83
CA ARG A 38 9.61 10.79 -5.66
C ARG A 38 9.77 12.13 -4.97
N GLY A 39 8.65 12.78 -4.65
CA GLY A 39 8.70 14.08 -4.01
C GLY A 39 7.36 14.70 -3.64
N GLU A 40 7.31 16.02 -3.68
CA GLU A 40 6.16 16.80 -3.18
C GLU A 40 4.84 16.44 -3.87
N ALA A 41 4.87 16.07 -5.15
CA ALA A 41 3.69 15.66 -5.90
C ALA A 41 3.05 14.39 -5.29
N ASP A 42 3.85 13.38 -4.96
CA ASP A 42 3.38 12.14 -4.33
C ASP A 42 2.87 12.41 -2.90
N ALA A 43 3.60 13.25 -2.16
CA ALA A 43 3.21 13.64 -0.82
C ALA A 43 1.90 14.45 -0.81
N ALA A 44 1.65 15.27 -1.84
CA ALA A 44 0.39 15.98 -2.03
C ALA A 44 -0.73 15.02 -2.45
N TYR A 45 -0.42 14.03 -3.30
CA TYR A 45 -1.35 12.98 -3.71
C TYR A 45 -1.92 12.22 -2.52
N ILE A 46 -1.07 11.60 -1.68
CA ILE A 46 -1.57 10.77 -0.57
C ILE A 46 -2.37 11.60 0.43
N ARG A 47 -1.94 12.84 0.73
CA ARG A 47 -2.71 13.76 1.60
C ARG A 47 -4.07 14.10 1.01
N LYS A 48 -4.14 14.30 -0.31
CA LYS A 48 -5.41 14.55 -1.03
C LYS A 48 -6.32 13.32 -1.00
N VAL A 49 -5.77 12.12 -1.22
CA VAL A 49 -6.53 10.86 -1.15
C VAL A 49 -7.09 10.65 0.25
N ILE A 50 -6.28 10.80 1.31
CA ILE A 50 -6.74 10.70 2.69
C ILE A 50 -7.85 11.72 2.99
N LYS A 51 -7.69 12.98 2.56
CA LYS A 51 -8.71 14.01 2.76
C LYS A 51 -10.01 13.67 2.03
N ALA A 52 -9.91 13.18 0.78
CA ALA A 52 -11.06 12.79 -0.02
C ALA A 52 -11.78 11.57 0.58
N GLN A 53 -11.04 10.54 1.00
CA GLN A 53 -11.59 9.36 1.68
C GLN A 53 -12.34 9.76 2.95
N ARG A 54 -11.73 10.54 3.85
CA ARG A 54 -12.35 10.95 5.12
C ARG A 54 -13.59 11.80 4.91
N GLY A 55 -13.55 12.72 3.94
CA GLY A 55 -14.70 13.54 3.56
C GLY A 55 -15.83 12.71 2.97
N LEU A 56 -15.51 11.78 2.07
CA LEU A 56 -16.48 10.87 1.48
C LEU A 56 -17.11 9.96 2.53
N GLU A 57 -16.31 9.41 3.44
CA GLU A 57 -16.79 8.57 4.53
C GLU A 57 -17.77 9.34 5.42
N ALA A 58 -17.35 10.49 5.98
CA ALA A 58 -18.18 11.29 6.87
C ALA A 58 -19.46 11.77 6.18
N GLY A 59 -19.36 12.25 4.94
CA GLY A 59 -20.50 12.70 4.15
C GLY A 59 -21.48 11.56 3.83
N SER A 60 -20.97 10.38 3.49
CA SER A 60 -21.78 9.20 3.21
C SER A 60 -22.50 8.70 4.46
N ARG A 61 -21.83 8.67 5.62
CA ARG A 61 -22.46 8.36 6.91
C ARG A 61 -23.57 9.36 7.25
N ALA A 62 -23.33 10.65 7.05
CA ALA A 62 -24.35 11.69 7.26
C ALA A 62 -25.55 11.52 6.32
N LEU A 63 -25.32 11.17 5.05
CA LEU A 63 -26.39 10.93 4.08
C LEU A 63 -27.25 9.71 4.46
N LEU A 64 -26.63 8.67 5.02
CA LEU A 64 -27.32 7.47 5.49
C LEU A 64 -28.24 7.71 6.71
N LEU A 65 -28.10 8.84 7.43
CA LEU A 65 -29.08 9.26 8.42
C LEU A 65 -30.47 9.50 7.80
N PHE A 66 -30.54 9.75 6.49
CA PHE A 66 -31.77 9.92 5.71
C PHE A 66 -32.10 8.70 4.82
N SER A 67 -31.58 7.52 5.17
CA SER A 67 -31.69 6.30 4.36
C SER A 67 -33.10 5.76 4.13
N ILE A 68 -34.11 6.24 4.87
CA ILE A 68 -35.52 5.97 4.54
C ILE A 68 -35.89 6.47 3.13
N PHE A 69 -35.17 7.47 2.61
CA PHE A 69 -35.28 7.92 1.23
C PHE A 69 -34.32 7.08 0.34
N PRO A 70 -34.84 6.23 -0.57
CA PRO A 70 -34.01 5.24 -1.28
C PRO A 70 -32.81 5.83 -2.04
N PRO A 71 -32.90 7.00 -2.72
CA PRO A 71 -31.72 7.60 -3.34
C PRO A 71 -30.62 7.99 -2.34
N ALA A 72 -30.97 8.47 -1.14
CA ALA A 72 -29.98 8.75 -0.09
C ALA A 72 -29.32 7.47 0.41
N TRP A 73 -30.09 6.38 0.55
CA TRP A 73 -29.55 5.07 0.89
C TRP A 73 -28.56 4.55 -0.16
N ILE A 74 -28.93 4.60 -1.45
CA ILE A 74 -28.05 4.16 -2.54
C ILE A 74 -26.77 5.01 -2.56
N ALA A 75 -26.90 6.33 -2.62
CA ALA A 75 -25.75 7.23 -2.73
C ALA A 75 -24.84 7.12 -1.50
N GLY A 76 -25.40 7.07 -0.29
CA GLY A 76 -24.64 6.92 0.95
C GLY A 76 -23.93 5.56 1.05
N THR A 77 -24.59 4.48 0.64
CA THR A 77 -23.97 3.14 0.62
C THR A 77 -22.84 3.08 -0.38
N THR A 78 -23.06 3.53 -1.62
CA THR A 78 -22.02 3.57 -2.66
C THR A 78 -20.83 4.43 -2.23
N GLY A 79 -21.08 5.61 -1.67
CA GLY A 79 -20.02 6.48 -1.16
C GLY A 79 -19.22 5.84 -0.03
N LEU A 80 -19.86 5.17 0.92
CA LEU A 80 -19.18 4.40 1.97
C LEU A 80 -18.36 3.24 1.40
N SER A 81 -18.89 2.51 0.43
CA SER A 81 -18.16 1.41 -0.21
C SER A 81 -16.88 1.91 -0.89
N ILE A 82 -16.96 3.02 -1.63
CA ILE A 82 -15.79 3.64 -2.27
C ILE A 82 -14.80 4.13 -1.21
N ALA A 83 -15.28 4.81 -0.16
CA ALA A 83 -14.42 5.28 0.92
C ALA A 83 -13.69 4.11 1.61
N LYS A 84 -14.36 2.97 1.79
CA LYS A 84 -13.74 1.78 2.38
C LYS A 84 -12.71 1.14 1.46
N ILE A 85 -12.94 1.10 0.15
CA ILE A 85 -11.96 0.60 -0.83
C ILE A 85 -10.70 1.48 -0.81
N LEU A 86 -10.86 2.80 -0.81
CA LEU A 86 -9.73 3.74 -0.71
C LEU A 86 -8.96 3.55 0.59
N GLU A 87 -9.65 3.45 1.73
CA GLU A 87 -9.00 3.22 3.02
C GLU A 87 -8.25 1.88 3.05
N ASN A 88 -8.85 0.81 2.51
CA ASN A 88 -8.22 -0.49 2.59
C ASN A 88 -7.06 -0.67 1.61
N MET A 89 -7.26 -0.36 0.33
CA MET A 89 -6.31 -0.74 -0.72
C MET A 89 -5.29 0.35 -1.03
N GLU A 90 -5.69 1.62 -0.97
CA GLU A 90 -4.83 2.73 -1.40
C GLU A 90 -4.11 3.40 -0.22
N ILE A 91 -4.77 3.51 0.93
CA ILE A 91 -4.24 4.21 2.12
C ILE A 91 -3.61 3.20 3.08
N GLY A 92 -4.43 2.41 3.77
CA GLY A 92 -4.03 1.55 4.88
C GLY A 92 -2.99 0.51 4.47
N HIS A 93 -3.27 -0.27 3.43
CA HIS A 93 -2.34 -1.29 2.93
C HIS A 93 -0.98 -0.72 2.53
N ASN A 94 -0.96 0.36 1.74
CA ASN A 94 0.27 0.98 1.25
C ASN A 94 1.07 1.64 2.39
N ILE A 95 0.42 2.33 3.32
CA ILE A 95 1.10 2.90 4.50
C ILE A 95 1.66 1.79 5.39
N MET A 96 0.91 0.70 5.62
CA MET A 96 1.39 -0.44 6.41
C MET A 96 2.55 -1.20 5.75
N HIS A 97 2.69 -1.11 4.42
CA HIS A 97 3.88 -1.58 3.69
C HIS A 97 5.05 -0.59 3.71
N GLY A 98 4.91 0.58 4.33
CA GLY A 98 5.98 1.58 4.42
C GLY A 98 6.19 2.39 3.14
N GLN A 99 5.25 2.35 2.19
CA GLN A 99 5.35 3.08 0.92
C GLN A 99 5.61 4.58 1.11
N TRP A 100 5.12 5.15 2.22
CA TRP A 100 5.15 6.59 2.51
C TRP A 100 6.15 7.00 3.60
N ASP A 101 6.90 6.06 4.19
CA ASP A 101 7.76 6.32 5.37
C ASP A 101 8.89 7.33 5.09
N TRP A 102 9.31 7.43 3.82
CA TRP A 102 10.27 8.41 3.35
C TRP A 102 9.86 9.86 3.58
N MET A 103 8.55 10.14 3.67
CA MET A 103 8.03 11.47 3.96
C MET A 103 8.39 11.92 5.38
N ARG A 104 8.74 10.98 6.27
CA ARG A 104 8.98 11.21 7.71
C ARG A 104 7.84 11.98 8.38
N ASP A 105 6.62 11.81 7.87
CA ASP A 105 5.41 12.43 8.40
C ASP A 105 4.80 11.47 9.43
N PRO A 106 4.80 11.79 10.73
CA PRO A 106 4.33 10.88 11.77
C PRO A 106 2.82 10.58 11.66
N LYS A 107 2.07 11.33 10.86
CA LYS A 107 0.66 11.05 10.58
C LYS A 107 0.44 10.10 9.42
N ILE A 108 1.46 9.80 8.62
CA ILE A 108 1.41 8.94 7.43
C ILE A 108 2.69 8.08 7.44
N HIS A 109 2.78 7.17 8.42
CA HIS A 109 3.95 6.33 8.62
C HIS A 109 3.53 4.94 9.09
N SER A 110 4.20 3.90 8.60
CA SER A 110 3.89 2.49 8.87
C SER A 110 3.90 2.13 10.35
N THR A 111 4.70 2.83 11.15
CA THR A 111 4.86 2.60 12.59
C THR A 111 3.79 3.26 13.46
N THR A 112 3.10 4.29 12.96
CA THR A 112 2.14 5.09 13.73
C THR A 112 0.72 5.06 13.16
N TRP A 113 0.55 4.67 11.91
CA TRP A 113 -0.76 4.59 11.29
C TRP A 113 -1.54 3.41 11.84
N GLU A 114 -2.72 3.71 12.37
CA GLU A 114 -3.71 2.71 12.72
C GLU A 114 -4.71 2.58 11.58
N TRP A 115 -4.70 1.41 10.96
CA TRP A 115 -5.59 1.11 9.85
C TRP A 115 -6.92 0.57 10.40
N ASP A 116 -8.03 1.15 9.94
CA ASP A 116 -9.38 0.61 10.16
C ASP A 116 -9.54 -0.75 9.46
N ASN A 117 -9.04 -1.81 10.08
CA ASN A 117 -9.12 -3.19 9.62
C ASN A 117 -9.65 -4.10 10.73
N ALA A 118 -10.03 -5.32 10.38
CA ALA A 118 -10.56 -6.31 11.32
C ALA A 118 -9.54 -6.74 12.40
N SER A 119 -8.25 -6.51 12.16
CA SER A 119 -7.16 -6.75 13.11
C SER A 119 -6.37 -5.47 13.38
N PRO A 120 -5.80 -5.32 14.58
CA PRO A 120 -4.82 -4.27 14.89
C PRO A 120 -3.67 -4.20 13.88
N SER A 121 -3.07 -3.00 13.74
CA SER A 121 -2.03 -2.73 12.75
C SER A 121 -0.78 -3.61 12.93
N ASP A 122 -0.40 -3.89 14.18
CA ASP A 122 0.73 -4.75 14.57
C ASP A 122 0.51 -6.21 14.16
N GLN A 123 -0.69 -6.76 14.43
CA GLN A 123 -1.05 -8.12 14.05
C GLN A 123 -1.12 -8.27 12.54
N TRP A 124 -1.66 -7.26 11.84
CA TRP A 124 -1.67 -7.27 10.38
C TRP A 124 -0.25 -7.25 9.82
N LYS A 125 0.65 -6.40 10.34
CA LYS A 125 2.05 -6.34 9.93
C LYS A 125 2.78 -7.66 10.18
N HIS A 126 2.56 -8.30 11.32
CA HIS A 126 3.14 -9.62 11.59
C HIS A 126 2.59 -10.69 10.63
N GLY A 127 1.27 -10.82 10.52
CA GLY A 127 0.64 -11.83 9.68
C GLY A 127 0.92 -11.64 8.18
N HIS A 128 0.94 -10.40 7.71
CA HIS A 128 1.05 -10.09 6.29
C HIS A 128 2.48 -9.75 5.87
N ASN A 129 3.15 -8.78 6.50
CA ASN A 129 4.50 -8.38 6.05
C ASN A 129 5.55 -9.42 6.42
N GLU A 130 5.51 -9.92 7.66
CA GLU A 130 6.47 -10.93 8.09
C GLU A 130 6.06 -12.32 7.58
N LEU A 131 4.93 -12.85 8.04
CA LEU A 131 4.60 -14.25 7.75
C LEU A 131 4.30 -14.50 6.27
N HIS A 132 3.43 -13.69 5.65
CA HIS A 132 3.04 -13.88 4.26
C HIS A 132 4.15 -13.44 3.28
N HIS A 133 4.59 -12.17 3.28
CA HIS A 133 5.57 -11.72 2.27
C HIS A 133 6.99 -12.27 2.44
N THR A 134 7.41 -12.67 3.65
CA THR A 134 8.78 -13.20 3.85
C THR A 134 8.85 -14.72 3.66
N TYR A 135 7.79 -15.46 3.98
CA TYR A 135 7.84 -16.93 4.02
C TYR A 135 6.85 -17.66 3.10
N THR A 136 5.99 -16.96 2.36
CA THR A 136 5.09 -17.58 1.35
C THR A 136 5.24 -16.93 -0.01
#